data_AF-A0A699TR03-F1
#
_entry.id   AF-A0A699TR03-F1
#
_cell.length_a   1.000
_cell.length_b   1.000
_cell.length_c   1.000
_cell.angle_alpha   90.00
_cell.angle_beta   90.00
_cell.angle_gamma   90.00
#
_symmetry.space_group_name_H-M   'P 1'
#
loop_
_entity.id
_entity.type
_entity.pdbx_description
1 polymer ?
#
loop_
_entity_poly.entity_id
_entity_poly.type
_entity_poly.pdbx_seq_one_letter_code
_entity_poly.pdbx_strand_id
1 'polypeptide(L)'
;FWRSLQKALGTQLNLSTAYHPHTDGQSERTIQTLEDMLRACAINFGGNWNTHLPLVAFSYNNSYHTSVKCAPFEALYGRRCRTPIAWIEVGESKLLGPEIIQETTDKIVLIKERLKTVRDR
;
A
#
# COMPACT_ATOMS: atom_id res chain seq x y z
N PHE A 1 -15.09 -10.90 23.70
CA PHE A 1 -14.76 -9.59 23.12
C PHE A 1 -15.01 -9.54 21.61
N TRP A 2 -14.18 -10.16 20.75
CA TRP A 2 -14.27 -10.02 19.28
C TRP A 2 -15.63 -10.35 18.66
N ARG A 3 -16.29 -11.44 19.08
CA ARG A 3 -17.65 -11.77 18.60
C ARG A 3 -18.68 -10.70 18.96
N SER A 4 -18.59 -10.15 20.18
CA SER A 4 -19.46 -9.08 20.65
C SER A 4 -19.24 -7.77 19.87
N LEU A 5 -17.98 -7.47 19.53
CA LEU A 5 -17.62 -6.32 18.70
C LEU A 5 -18.21 -6.43 17.28
N GLN A 6 -18.02 -7.57 16.61
CA GLN A 6 -18.57 -7.78 15.26
C GLN A 6 -20.11 -7.70 15.27
N LYS A 7 -20.75 -8.29 16.30
CA LYS A 7 -22.21 -8.17 16.48
C LYS A 7 -22.66 -6.71 16.64
N ALA A 8 -21.92 -5.91 17.40
CA ALA A 8 -22.24 -4.49 17.59
C ALA A 8 -22.04 -3.66 16.32
N LEU A 9 -21.06 -4.00 15.49
CA LEU A 9 -20.79 -3.36 14.20
C LEU A 9 -21.69 -3.87 13.06
N GLY A 10 -22.54 -4.87 13.32
CA GLY A 10 -23.43 -5.46 12.30
C GLY A 10 -22.71 -6.31 11.27
N THR A 11 -21.48 -6.75 11.54
CA THR A 11 -20.65 -7.53 10.63
C THR A 11 -20.79 -9.03 10.89
N GLN A 12 -20.69 -9.82 9.83
CA GLN A 12 -20.64 -11.29 9.92
C GLN A 12 -19.19 -11.76 9.91
N LEU A 13 -18.86 -12.69 10.81
CA LEU A 13 -17.52 -13.25 10.92
C LEU A 13 -17.44 -14.54 10.08
N ASN A 14 -16.73 -14.47 8.95
CA ASN A 14 -16.41 -15.63 8.13
C ASN A 14 -15.01 -16.13 8.48
N LEU A 15 -14.94 -17.28 9.16
CA LEU A 15 -13.66 -17.89 9.54
C LEU A 15 -13.20 -18.87 8.46
N SER A 16 -11.94 -18.76 8.06
CA SER A 16 -11.30 -19.80 7.26
C SER A 16 -11.17 -21.08 8.10
N THR A 17 -11.35 -22.23 7.44
CA THR A 17 -11.09 -23.54 8.06
C THR A 17 -9.57 -23.74 8.20
N ALA A 18 -9.13 -24.27 9.34
CA ALA A 18 -7.72 -24.58 9.57
C ALA A 18 -7.18 -25.48 8.44
N TYR A 19 -5.96 -25.18 7.97
CA TYR A 19 -5.25 -25.93 6.91
C TYR A 19 -5.90 -25.94 5.51
N HIS A 20 -6.80 -24.99 5.20
CA HIS A 20 -7.36 -24.79 3.85
C HIS A 20 -6.97 -23.43 3.23
N PRO A 21 -5.74 -23.29 2.70
CA PRO A 21 -5.24 -22.04 2.10
C PRO A 21 -6.02 -21.58 0.86
N HIS A 22 -6.79 -22.46 0.23
CA HIS A 22 -7.59 -22.11 -0.96
C HIS A 22 -8.71 -21.10 -0.69
N THR A 23 -9.19 -20.98 0.56
CA THR A 23 -10.30 -20.07 0.89
C THR A 23 -9.85 -18.62 1.02
N ASP A 24 -8.59 -18.39 1.42
CA ASP A 24 -8.06 -17.05 1.70
C ASP A 24 -6.82 -16.69 0.86
N GLY A 25 -6.50 -17.49 -0.16
CA GLY A 25 -5.25 -17.36 -0.92
C GLY A 25 -5.03 -15.99 -1.60
N GLN A 26 -6.10 -15.27 -1.95
CA GLN A 26 -5.96 -13.91 -2.48
C GLN A 26 -5.54 -12.92 -1.39
N SER A 27 -6.16 -13.00 -0.21
CA SER A 27 -5.79 -12.19 0.95
C SER A 27 -4.40 -12.58 1.44
N GLU A 28 -4.07 -13.88 1.51
CA GLU A 28 -2.75 -14.38 1.91
C GLU A 28 -1.64 -13.82 1.01
N ARG A 29 -1.79 -13.88 -0.34
CA ARG A 29 -0.81 -13.28 -1.25
C ARG A 29 -0.68 -11.77 -1.08
N THR A 30 -1.81 -11.11 -0.82
CA THR A 30 -1.86 -9.67 -0.56
C THR A 30 -1.12 -9.32 0.73
N ILE A 31 -1.39 -10.06 1.81
CA ILE A 31 -0.75 -9.93 3.11
C ILE A 31 0.75 -10.19 2.98
N GLN A 32 1.16 -11.25 2.31
CA GLN A 32 2.58 -11.56 2.07
C GLN A 32 3.29 -10.41 1.35
N THR A 33 2.67 -9.84 0.31
CA THR A 33 3.23 -8.69 -0.41
C THR A 33 3.40 -7.49 0.52
N LEU A 34 2.38 -7.20 1.34
CA LEU A 34 2.42 -6.10 2.30
C LEU A 34 3.49 -6.33 3.38
N GLU A 35 3.60 -7.55 3.90
CA GLU A 35 4.64 -7.93 4.87
C GLU A 35 6.04 -7.76 4.30
N ASP A 36 6.28 -8.19 3.05
CA ASP A 36 7.57 -8.06 2.40
C ASP A 36 7.93 -6.58 2.15
N MET A 37 6.95 -5.76 1.76
CA MET A 37 7.13 -4.31 1.66
C MET A 37 7.47 -3.69 3.00
N LEU A 38 6.73 -4.02 4.06
CA LEU A 38 6.94 -3.50 5.41
C LEU A 38 8.30 -3.93 5.94
N ARG A 39 8.70 -5.19 5.71
CA ARG A 39 10.02 -5.72 6.10
C ARG A 39 11.13 -4.96 5.39
N ALA A 40 11.00 -4.73 4.08
CA ALA A 40 11.96 -3.93 3.32
C ALA A 40 12.05 -2.48 3.82
N CYS A 41 10.91 -1.89 4.18
CA CYS A 41 10.86 -0.52 4.71
C CYS A 41 11.48 -0.44 6.10
N ALA A 42 11.22 -1.40 6.98
CA ALA A 42 11.84 -1.48 8.29
C ALA A 42 13.38 -1.58 8.20
N ILE A 43 13.89 -2.34 7.24
CA ILE A 43 15.34 -2.47 6.99
C ILE A 43 15.94 -1.14 6.49
N ASN A 44 15.29 -0.48 5.54
CA ASN A 44 15.84 0.72 4.89
C ASN A 44 15.71 2.01 5.72
N PHE A 45 14.60 2.13 6.45
CA PHE A 45 14.29 3.32 7.22
C PHE A 45 14.71 3.17 8.69
N GLY A 46 15.09 1.96 9.12
CA GLY A 46 15.55 1.70 10.48
C GLY A 46 14.46 1.98 11.52
N GLY A 47 14.82 2.59 12.65
CA GLY A 47 13.91 2.84 13.78
C GLY A 47 12.76 3.82 13.51
N ASN A 48 12.76 4.53 12.37
CA ASN A 48 11.73 5.50 12.01
C ASN A 48 10.72 4.97 10.97
N TRP A 49 10.68 3.66 10.73
CA TRP A 49 9.80 3.02 9.75
C TRP A 49 8.32 3.39 9.91
N ASN A 50 7.87 3.63 11.15
CA ASN A 50 6.51 4.05 11.47
C ASN A 50 6.14 5.40 10.84
N THR A 51 7.10 6.33 10.74
CA THR A 51 6.90 7.64 10.08
C THR A 51 6.74 7.51 8.56
N HIS A 52 7.22 6.40 7.99
CA HIS A 52 7.19 6.11 6.55
C HIS A 52 6.00 5.24 6.14
N LEU A 53 5.24 4.68 7.08
CA LEU A 53 4.04 3.87 6.79
C LEU A 53 3.05 4.53 5.81
N PRO A 54 2.76 5.84 5.91
CA PRO A 54 1.89 6.50 4.93
C PRO A 54 2.43 6.39 3.49
N LEU A 55 3.75 6.48 3.30
CA LEU A 55 4.39 6.37 1.98
C LEU A 55 4.35 4.93 1.44
N VAL A 56 4.48 3.94 2.32
CA VAL A 56 4.35 2.52 1.96
C VAL A 56 2.93 2.21 1.50
N ALA A 57 1.93 2.61 2.30
CA ALA A 57 0.51 2.45 1.97
C ALA A 57 0.16 3.20 0.68
N PHE A 58 0.65 4.42 0.53
CA PHE A 58 0.48 5.22 -0.69
C PHE A 58 1.06 4.50 -1.92
N SER A 59 2.29 3.97 -1.82
CA SER A 59 2.95 3.28 -2.93
C SER A 59 2.22 1.99 -3.31
N TYR A 60 1.73 1.22 -2.33
CA TYR A 60 0.96 0.00 -2.58
C TYR A 60 -0.37 0.29 -3.30
N ASN A 61 -1.14 1.24 -2.76
CA ASN A 61 -2.48 1.59 -3.26
C ASN A 61 -2.46 2.22 -4.66
N ASN A 62 -1.34 2.84 -5.05
CA ASN A 62 -1.20 3.54 -6.33
C ASN A 62 -0.35 2.79 -7.35
N SER A 63 0.21 1.63 -6.99
CA SER A 63 0.89 0.78 -7.95
C SER A 63 -0.12 -0.09 -8.70
N TYR A 64 0.16 -0.39 -9.97
CA TYR A 64 -0.68 -1.27 -10.78
C TYR A 64 -0.73 -2.70 -10.21
N HIS A 65 -1.90 -3.35 -10.16
CA HIS A 65 -2.04 -4.76 -9.74
C HIS A 65 -2.53 -5.60 -10.91
N THR A 66 -1.85 -6.69 -11.20
CA THR A 66 -2.16 -7.57 -12.35
C THR A 66 -3.46 -8.34 -12.19
N SER A 67 -3.86 -8.66 -10.95
CA SER A 67 -5.09 -9.36 -10.60
C SER A 67 -6.34 -8.51 -10.85
N VAL A 68 -6.27 -7.21 -10.54
CA VAL A 68 -7.39 -6.26 -10.70
C VAL A 68 -7.25 -5.41 -11.97
N LYS A 69 -6.12 -5.53 -12.69
CA LYS A 69 -5.78 -4.80 -13.92
C LYS A 69 -5.74 -3.28 -13.80
N CYS A 70 -5.67 -2.75 -12.57
CA CYS A 70 -5.54 -1.33 -12.24
C CYS A 70 -4.89 -1.19 -10.87
N ALA A 71 -4.66 0.04 -10.40
CA ALA A 71 -4.22 0.27 -9.03
C ALA A 71 -5.41 0.11 -8.03
N PRO A 72 -5.21 -0.41 -6.81
CA PRO A 72 -6.28 -0.50 -5.81
C PRO A 72 -7.02 0.82 -5.56
N PHE A 73 -6.30 1.96 -5.61
CA PHE A 73 -6.91 3.28 -5.53
C PHE A 73 -7.86 3.56 -6.71
N GLU A 74 -7.45 3.20 -7.93
CA GLU A 74 -8.30 3.35 -9.12
C GLU A 74 -9.54 2.45 -9.03
N ALA A 75 -9.38 1.20 -8.55
CA ALA A 75 -10.49 0.29 -8.34
C ALA A 75 -11.51 0.83 -7.32
N LEU A 76 -11.02 1.44 -6.25
CA LEU A 76 -11.88 1.95 -5.16
C LEU A 76 -12.58 3.26 -5.53
N TYR A 77 -11.89 4.19 -6.20
CA TYR A 77 -12.39 5.54 -6.44
C TYR A 77 -12.77 5.83 -7.90
N GLY A 78 -12.55 4.89 -8.82
CA GLY A 78 -12.83 5.05 -10.25
C GLY A 78 -11.93 6.06 -10.96
N ARG A 79 -10.86 6.54 -10.33
CA ARG A 79 -9.94 7.54 -10.89
C ARG A 79 -8.51 7.35 -10.38
N ARG A 80 -7.54 7.84 -11.14
CA ARG A 80 -6.14 7.93 -10.70
C ARG A 80 -5.99 8.86 -9.51
N CYS A 81 -5.12 8.49 -8.57
CA CYS A 81 -4.76 9.38 -7.47
C CYS A 81 -4.04 10.61 -8.02
N ARG A 82 -4.44 11.77 -7.50
CA ARG A 82 -3.78 13.05 -7.79
C ARG A 82 -2.88 13.37 -6.62
N THR A 83 -1.57 13.38 -6.84
CA THR A 83 -0.61 13.77 -5.81
C THR A 83 0.04 15.09 -6.15
N PRO A 84 0.48 15.90 -5.17
CA PRO A 84 1.31 17.08 -5.40
C PRO A 84 2.60 16.74 -6.19
N ILE A 85 3.07 15.49 -6.11
CA ILE A 85 4.22 14.96 -6.85
C ILE A 85 3.87 14.70 -8.33
N ALA A 86 2.60 14.43 -8.63
CA ALA A 86 2.04 14.36 -9.99
C ALA A 86 1.47 15.70 -10.50
N TRP A 87 1.54 16.79 -9.72
CA TRP A 87 1.17 18.15 -10.15
C TRP A 87 2.23 18.81 -11.04
N ILE A 88 3.32 18.12 -11.38
CA ILE A 88 4.33 18.65 -12.31
C ILE A 88 3.70 18.94 -13.70
N GLU A 89 2.62 18.25 -14.08
CA GLU A 89 1.91 18.55 -15.34
C GLU A 89 0.83 19.65 -15.21
N VAL A 90 0.46 20.06 -13.99
CA VAL A 90 -0.57 21.09 -13.76
C VAL A 90 -0.10 22.09 -12.70
N GLY A 91 0.78 23.00 -13.13
CA GLY A 91 0.70 24.43 -12.83
C GLY A 91 0.96 24.97 -11.42
N GLU A 92 0.90 24.20 -10.32
CA GLU A 92 1.15 24.78 -8.98
C GLU A 92 1.88 23.82 -8.02
N SER A 93 3.20 23.76 -8.11
CA SER A 93 4.06 23.07 -7.11
C SER A 93 4.43 23.98 -5.92
N LYS A 94 3.49 24.78 -5.39
CA LYS A 94 3.82 25.82 -4.39
C LYS A 94 3.63 25.40 -2.92
N LEU A 95 3.16 24.19 -2.63
CA LEU A 95 2.70 23.84 -1.27
C LEU A 95 3.78 23.21 -0.35
N LEU A 96 4.87 22.69 -0.90
CA LEU A 96 5.96 22.03 -0.16
C LEU A 96 7.32 22.43 -0.76
N GLY A 97 8.35 22.61 0.09
CA GLY A 97 9.70 22.97 -0.37
C GLY A 97 10.30 21.90 -1.29
N PRO A 98 11.16 22.28 -2.26
CA PRO A 98 11.72 21.38 -3.27
C PRO A 98 12.51 20.20 -2.66
N GLU A 99 13.17 20.42 -1.52
CA GLU A 99 13.92 19.37 -0.79
C GLU A 99 13.00 18.26 -0.26
N ILE A 100 11.86 18.63 0.34
CA ILE A 100 10.89 17.66 0.89
C ILE A 100 10.23 16.88 -0.24
N ILE A 101 9.94 17.54 -1.37
CA ILE A 101 9.40 16.89 -2.57
C ILE A 101 10.42 15.88 -3.11
N GLN A 102 11.70 16.25 -3.19
CA GLN A 102 12.76 15.37 -3.68
C GLN A 102 12.96 14.16 -2.75
N GLU A 103 13.09 14.39 -1.43
CA GLU A 103 13.25 13.31 -0.45
C GLU A 103 12.07 12.33 -0.48
N THR A 104 10.84 12.87 -0.59
CA THR A 104 9.63 12.04 -0.70
C THR A 104 9.61 11.26 -2.02
N THR A 105 10.06 11.87 -3.11
CA THR A 105 10.14 11.23 -4.43
C THR A 105 11.13 10.09 -4.43
N ASP A 106 12.34 10.29 -3.91
CA ASP A 106 13.40 9.28 -3.84
C ASP A 106 12.93 8.07 -3.00
N LYS A 107 12.27 8.34 -1.86
CA LYS A 107 11.68 7.29 -1.02
C LYS A 107 10.58 6.52 -1.74
N ILE A 108 9.71 7.19 -2.49
CA ILE A 108 8.65 6.54 -3.27
C ILE A 108 9.25 5.69 -4.40
N VAL A 109 10.28 6.18 -5.10
CA VAL A 109 10.97 5.42 -6.16
C VAL A 109 11.57 4.15 -5.58
N LEU A 110 12.30 4.26 -4.47
CA LEU A 110 12.89 3.10 -3.77
C LEU A 110 11.82 2.08 -3.34
N ILE A 111 10.69 2.54 -2.77
CA ILE A 111 9.58 1.66 -2.38
C ILE A 111 8.96 0.98 -3.61
N LYS A 112 8.80 1.70 -4.73
CA LYS A 112 8.26 1.17 -5.99
C LYS A 112 9.17 0.15 -6.66
N GLU A 113 10.48 0.34 -6.63
CA GLU A 113 11.44 -0.64 -7.15
C GLU A 113 11.37 -1.94 -6.36
N ARG A 114 11.34 -1.85 -5.03
CA ARG A 114 11.19 -3.03 -4.19
C ARG A 114 9.85 -3.72 -4.38
N LEU A 115 8.79 -2.96 -4.56
CA LEU A 115 7.47 -3.47 -4.95
C LEU A 115 7.52 -4.33 -6.21
N LYS A 116 8.29 -3.94 -7.22
CA LYS A 116 8.50 -4.77 -8.43
C LYS A 116 9.23 -6.07 -8.08
N THR A 117 10.32 -5.99 -7.32
CA THR A 117 11.11 -7.18 -6.94
C THR A 117 10.34 -8.20 -6.10
N VAL A 118 9.39 -7.76 -5.27
CA VAL A 118 8.53 -8.64 -4.47
C VAL A 118 7.47 -9.32 -5.35
N ARG A 119 7.03 -8.66 -6.43
CA ARG A 119 5.99 -9.16 -7.34
C ARG A 119 6.50 -10.14 -8.40
N ASP A 120 7.78 -10.04 -8.76
CA ASP A 120 8.42 -10.93 -9.73
C ASP A 120 8.91 -12.26 -9.09
N ARG A 121 8.63 -12.47 -7.80
CA ARG A 121 8.85 -13.71 -7.05
C ARG A 121 7.60 -14.58 -7.02
#